data_AF-A0A9W7J8F3-F1
#
_entry.id   AF-A0A9W7J8F3-F1
#
_cell.length_a   1.000
_cell.length_b   1.000
_cell.length_c   1.000
_cell.angle_alpha   90.00
_cell.angle_beta   90.00
_cell.angle_gamma   90.00
#
_symmetry.space_group_name_H-M   'P 1'
#
loop_
_entity.id
_entity.type
_entity.pdbx_description
1 polymer ?
#
loop_
_entity_poly.entity_id
_entity_poly.type
_entity_poly.pdbx_seq_one_letter_code
_entity_poly.pdbx_strand_id
1 'polypeptide(L)'
;MVQDHVKQCDTCQRIKDGHVPKPGLLQPLPIPTQAWQVITIDFIESLPTSSRFNTILVIVDKYTKYGHFLPLAHPFTAADVAKLYLDHVYKLYGSPKLAISNRDRVFTSIFWKELLKKLGTNPFFSTAYHQETNGHTKGLN
;
A
#
# COMPACT_ATOMS: atom_id res chain seq x y z
N MET A 1 -44.74 1.42 14.89
CA MET A 1 -44.73 2.42 15.99
C MET A 1 -43.32 2.69 16.53
N VAL A 2 -42.62 1.73 17.15
CA VAL A 2 -41.23 1.97 17.62
C VAL A 2 -40.22 2.00 16.46
N GLN A 3 -40.36 1.12 15.47
CA GLN A 3 -39.44 1.08 14.33
C GLN A 3 -39.49 2.35 13.47
N ASP A 4 -40.68 2.93 13.28
CA ASP A 4 -40.85 4.15 12.48
C ASP A 4 -40.24 5.36 13.20
N HIS A 5 -40.37 5.41 14.53
CA HIS A 5 -39.73 6.42 15.37
C HIS A 5 -38.19 6.33 15.30
N VAL A 6 -37.63 5.11 15.36
CA VAL A 6 -36.18 4.90 15.26
C VAL A 6 -35.65 5.25 13.85
N LYS A 7 -36.42 5.00 12.79
CA LYS A 7 -36.06 5.38 11.41
C LYS A 7 -36.06 6.88 11.18
N GLN A 8 -36.96 7.61 11.83
CA GLN A 8 -37.11 9.06 11.67
C GLN A 8 -36.25 9.88 12.65
N CYS A 9 -35.69 9.26 13.68
CA CYS A 9 -34.84 9.94 14.67
C CYS A 9 -33.40 10.11 14.15
N ASP A 10 -33.01 11.36 13.85
CA ASP A 10 -31.66 11.73 13.39
C ASP A 10 -30.56 11.28 14.35
N THR A 11 -30.76 11.45 15.66
CA THR A 11 -29.81 10.98 16.70
C THR A 11 -29.61 9.46 16.62
N CYS A 12 -30.69 8.69 16.44
CA CYS A 12 -30.59 7.23 16.32
C CYS A 12 -29.90 6.81 15.01
N GLN A 13 -30.14 7.53 13.90
CA GLN A 13 -29.51 7.23 12.61
C GLN A 13 -28.03 7.62 12.56
N ARG A 14 -27.60 8.65 13.30
CA ARG A 14 -26.19 9.07 13.36
C ARG A 14 -25.33 8.23 14.30
N ILE A 15 -25.89 7.75 15.41
CA ILE A 15 -25.16 6.95 16.41
C ILE A 15 -25.10 5.49 15.99
N LYS A 16 -26.14 4.98 15.32
CA LYS A 16 -26.21 3.59 14.91
C LYS A 16 -25.48 3.42 13.58
N ASP A 17 -24.32 2.74 13.62
CA ASP A 17 -23.67 2.26 12.41
C ASP A 17 -24.68 1.47 11.56
N GLY A 18 -24.85 1.87 10.30
CA GLY A 18 -25.71 1.16 9.37
C GLY A 18 -25.18 -0.26 9.20
N HIS A 19 -25.97 -1.27 9.57
CA HIS A 19 -25.76 -2.66 9.15
C HIS A 19 -26.10 -2.81 7.66
N VAL A 20 -25.45 -2.01 6.81
CA VAL A 20 -25.49 -2.18 5.37
C VAL A 20 -24.34 -3.13 5.03
N PRO A 21 -24.58 -4.24 4.32
CA PRO A 21 -23.50 -5.04 3.77
C PRO A 21 -22.54 -4.11 3.03
N LYS A 22 -21.23 -4.25 3.24
CA LYS A 22 -20.23 -3.48 2.48
C LYS A 22 -20.61 -3.58 1.00
N PRO A 23 -20.90 -2.45 0.31
CA PRO A 23 -21.34 -2.52 -1.08
C PRO A 23 -20.17 -3.00 -1.93
N GLY A 24 -20.36 -4.14 -2.60
CA GLY A 24 -19.46 -4.65 -3.63
C GLY A 24 -18.76 -5.96 -3.25
N LEU A 25 -18.69 -6.87 -4.23
CA LEU A 25 -17.70 -7.93 -4.23
C LEU A 25 -16.32 -7.26 -4.17
N LEU A 26 -15.46 -7.71 -3.25
CA LEU A 26 -14.04 -7.35 -3.27
C LEU A 26 -13.53 -7.64 -4.69
N GLN A 27 -13.14 -6.61 -5.45
CA GLN A 27 -12.45 -6.84 -6.72
C GLN A 27 -11.08 -7.40 -6.38
N PRO A 28 -10.84 -8.71 -6.57
CA PRO A 28 -9.58 -9.28 -6.18
C PRO A 28 -8.53 -8.75 -7.14
N LEU A 29 -7.46 -8.17 -6.59
CA LEU A 29 -6.29 -7.81 -7.37
C LEU A 29 -5.82 -9.03 -8.16
N PRO A 30 -5.40 -8.87 -9.43
CA PRO A 30 -4.98 -9.98 -10.27
C PRO A 30 -3.98 -10.86 -9.53
N ILE A 31 -4.22 -12.17 -9.57
CA ILE A 31 -3.33 -13.15 -8.95
C ILE A 31 -2.12 -13.26 -9.88
N PRO A 32 -0.91 -12.90 -9.42
CA PRO A 32 0.28 -13.03 -10.24
C PRO A 32 0.52 -14.51 -10.59
N THR A 33 0.99 -14.78 -11.80
CA THR A 33 1.32 -16.14 -12.26
C THR A 33 2.80 -16.47 -12.12
N GLN A 34 3.63 -15.48 -11.82
CA GLN A 34 5.07 -15.61 -11.67
C GLN A 34 5.59 -14.64 -10.60
N ALA A 35 6.70 -15.01 -9.97
CA ALA A 35 7.45 -14.15 -9.06
C ALA A 35 7.75 -12.78 -9.68
N TRP A 36 7.68 -11.74 -8.86
CA TRP A 36 8.05 -10.35 -9.19
C TRP A 36 7.21 -9.68 -10.27
N GLN A 37 6.11 -10.29 -10.72
CA GLN A 37 5.18 -9.61 -11.64
C GLN A 37 4.35 -8.54 -10.94
N VAL A 38 4.00 -8.76 -9.67
CA VAL A 38 3.18 -7.84 -8.87
C VAL A 38 3.85 -7.67 -7.52
N ILE A 39 4.24 -6.44 -7.21
CA ILE A 39 4.83 -6.10 -5.91
C ILE A 39 3.89 -5.21 -5.10
N THR A 40 3.96 -5.33 -3.78
CA THR A 40 3.39 -4.37 -2.84
C THR A 40 4.52 -3.54 -2.22
N ILE A 41 4.29 -2.24 -2.06
CA ILE A 41 5.26 -1.29 -1.51
C ILE A 41 4.58 -0.50 -0.38
N ASP A 42 5.23 -0.42 0.77
CA ASP A 42 4.73 0.31 1.94
C ASP A 42 5.88 0.88 2.77
N PHE A 43 5.55 1.79 3.69
CA PHE A 43 6.49 2.28 4.70
C PHE A 43 6.05 1.82 6.09
N ILE A 44 7.01 1.34 6.87
CA ILE A 44 6.89 1.26 8.34
C ILE A 44 7.62 2.49 8.88
N GLU A 45 6.88 3.50 9.28
CA GLU A 45 7.40 4.77 9.77
C GLU A 45 7.28 4.90 11.30
N SER A 46 7.83 5.98 11.85
CA SER A 46 7.74 6.32 13.29
C SER A 46 8.34 5.26 14.22
N LEU A 47 9.36 4.54 13.74
CA LEU A 47 10.10 3.59 14.58
C LEU A 47 11.07 4.32 15.52
N PRO A 48 11.37 3.74 16.69
CA PRO A 48 12.51 4.17 17.49
C PRO A 48 13.77 4.18 16.63
N THR A 49 14.57 5.24 16.74
CA THR A 49 15.78 5.37 15.92
C THR A 49 16.79 4.29 16.29
N SER A 50 17.18 3.48 15.31
CA SER A 50 18.21 2.45 15.45
C SER A 50 19.29 2.65 14.40
N SER A 51 20.55 2.78 14.82
CA SER A 51 21.69 2.99 13.93
C SER A 51 21.49 4.11 12.90
N ARG A 52 20.78 5.19 13.29
CA ARG A 52 20.39 6.38 12.52
C ARG A 52 19.13 6.26 11.64
N PHE A 53 18.49 5.10 11.57
CA PHE A 53 17.30 4.86 10.76
C PHE A 53 16.04 4.82 11.63
N ASN A 54 14.93 5.31 11.09
CA ASN A 54 13.64 5.38 11.78
C ASN A 54 12.44 4.98 10.90
N THR A 55 12.71 4.57 9.66
CA THR A 55 11.71 4.13 8.70
C THR A 55 12.23 2.91 7.94
N ILE A 56 11.34 2.01 7.55
CA ILE A 56 11.64 0.86 6.71
C ILE A 56 10.75 0.93 5.46
N LEU A 57 11.37 0.92 4.29
CA LEU A 57 10.69 0.67 3.03
C LEU A 57 10.51 -0.84 2.86
N VAL A 58 9.27 -1.28 2.78
CA VAL A 58 8.90 -2.69 2.65
C VAL A 58 8.43 -2.93 1.22
N ILE A 59 9.07 -3.87 0.52
CA ILE A 59 8.68 -4.28 -0.84
C ILE A 59 8.51 -5.78 -0.86
N VAL A 60 7.30 -6.26 -1.16
CA VAL A 60 6.97 -7.69 -1.11
C VAL A 60 6.45 -8.16 -2.46
N ASP A 61 6.96 -9.29 -2.94
CA ASP A 61 6.41 -9.98 -4.09
C ASP A 61 5.09 -10.67 -3.71
N LYS A 62 4.01 -10.35 -4.44
CA LYS A 62 2.68 -10.91 -4.15
C LYS A 62 2.60 -12.41 -4.44
N TYR A 63 3.44 -12.97 -5.32
CA TYR A 63 3.44 -14.40 -5.65
C TYR A 63 4.16 -15.23 -4.58
N THR A 64 5.46 -15.01 -4.39
CA THR A 64 6.32 -15.80 -3.49
C THR A 64 6.22 -15.40 -2.02
N LYS A 65 5.70 -14.20 -1.72
CA LYS A 65 5.76 -13.55 -0.40
C LYS A 65 7.17 -13.18 0.06
N TYR A 66 8.17 -13.26 -0.81
CA TYR A 66 9.50 -12.77 -0.50
C TYR A 66 9.51 -11.24 -0.41
N GLY A 67 10.23 -10.68 0.56
CA GLY A 67 10.23 -9.24 0.82
C GLY A 67 11.61 -8.65 1.08
N HIS A 68 11.78 -7.39 0.66
CA HIS A 68 12.90 -6.53 1.01
C HIS A 68 12.48 -5.54 2.08
N PHE A 69 13.29 -5.41 3.13
CA PHE A 69 13.10 -4.46 4.22
C PHE A 69 14.31 -3.53 4.23
N LEU A 70 14.12 -2.33 3.67
CA LEU A 70 15.21 -1.43 3.36
C LEU A 70 15.17 -0.22 4.31
N PRO A 71 16.21 0.01 5.12
CA PRO A 71 16.19 1.07 6.13
C PRO A 71 16.30 2.46 5.48
N LEU A 72 15.54 3.41 6.03
CA LEU A 72 15.50 4.82 5.65
C LEU A 72 15.55 5.70 6.91
N ALA A 73 16.10 6.91 6.74
CA ALA A 73 16.21 7.90 7.80
C ALA A 73 15.48 9.17 7.35
N HIS A 74 14.56 9.68 8.17
CA HIS A 74 13.93 10.97 7.89
C HIS A 74 14.90 12.14 8.14
N PRO A 75 14.79 13.24 7.37
CA PRO A 75 13.93 13.37 6.20
C PRO A 75 14.52 12.66 4.97
N PHE A 76 13.68 11.96 4.20
CA PHE A 76 14.05 11.41 2.89
C PHE A 76 13.13 11.96 1.80
N THR A 77 13.60 11.91 0.56
CA THR A 77 12.88 12.36 -0.63
C THR A 77 12.41 11.17 -1.48
N ALA A 78 11.52 11.41 -2.45
CA ALA A 78 11.14 10.39 -3.41
C ALA A 78 12.33 9.88 -4.25
N ALA A 79 13.35 10.72 -4.46
CA ALA A 79 14.58 10.33 -5.15
C ALA A 79 15.42 9.34 -4.33
N ASP A 80 15.49 9.52 -3.01
CA ASP A 80 16.20 8.59 -2.12
C ASP A 80 15.54 7.22 -2.12
N VAL A 81 14.20 7.19 -2.05
CA VAL A 81 13.40 5.95 -2.13
C VAL A 81 13.59 5.28 -3.50
N ALA A 82 13.63 6.06 -4.59
CA ALA A 82 13.84 5.52 -5.93
C ALA A 82 15.21 4.89 -6.10
N LYS A 83 16.25 5.54 -5.59
CA LYS A 83 17.60 4.99 -5.58
C LYS A 83 17.64 3.67 -4.82
N LEU A 84 17.05 3.64 -3.61
CA LEU A 84 17.03 2.43 -2.78
C LEU A 84 16.30 1.27 -3.48
N TYR A 85 15.16 1.55 -4.10
CA TYR A 85 14.40 0.60 -4.92
C TYR A 85 15.22 0.07 -6.10
N LEU A 86 15.87 0.96 -6.84
CA LEU A 86 16.65 0.58 -8.02
C LEU A 86 17.84 -0.29 -7.65
N ASP A 87 18.58 0.09 -6.60
CA ASP A 87 19.82 -0.56 -6.18
C ASP A 87 19.58 -1.96 -5.59
N HIS A 88 18.46 -2.16 -4.88
CA HIS A 88 18.23 -3.37 -4.09
C HIS A 88 17.16 -4.30 -4.67
N VAL A 89 16.19 -3.78 -5.42
CA VAL A 89 15.06 -4.57 -5.93
C VAL A 89 15.08 -4.65 -7.45
N TYR A 90 15.04 -3.51 -8.13
CA TYR A 90 14.99 -3.50 -9.60
C TYR A 90 16.20 -4.19 -10.23
N LYS A 91 17.41 -3.98 -9.68
CA LYS A 91 18.63 -4.64 -10.15
C LYS A 91 18.55 -6.17 -10.12
N LEU A 92 17.82 -6.75 -9.16
CA LEU A 92 17.75 -8.20 -8.97
C LEU A 92 16.66 -8.85 -9.82
N TYR A 93 15.50 -8.20 -9.96
CA TYR A 93 14.31 -8.83 -10.54
C TYR A 93 13.76 -8.12 -11.78
N GLY A 94 14.32 -6.96 -12.12
CA GLY A 94 13.86 -6.14 -13.23
C GLY A 94 12.54 -5.42 -12.94
N SER A 95 11.79 -5.14 -14.00
CA SER A 95 10.56 -4.36 -13.93
C SER A 95 9.35 -5.23 -13.59
N PRO A 96 8.63 -4.97 -12.48
CA PRO A 96 7.33 -5.58 -12.23
C PRO A 96 6.28 -5.01 -13.18
N LYS A 97 5.23 -5.79 -13.47
CA LYS A 97 4.08 -5.34 -14.27
C LYS A 97 3.20 -4.37 -13.49
N LEU A 98 3.06 -4.60 -12.18
CA LEU A 98 2.20 -3.83 -11.29
C LEU A 98 2.91 -3.57 -9.95
N ALA A 99 2.91 -2.31 -9.53
CA ALA A 99 3.35 -1.91 -8.19
C ALA A 99 2.16 -1.35 -7.41
N ILE A 100 1.79 -2.05 -6.35
CA ILE A 100 0.69 -1.68 -5.46
C ILE A 100 1.26 -0.92 -4.27
N SER A 101 0.78 0.28 -3.99
CA SER A 101 1.21 1.03 -2.81
C SER A 101 0.04 1.70 -2.10
N ASN A 102 0.27 2.13 -0.87
CA ASN A 102 -0.61 3.09 -0.22
C ASN A 102 -0.55 4.47 -0.94
N ARG A 103 -1.31 5.45 -0.45
CA ARG A 103 -1.34 6.81 -1.03
C ARG A 103 -0.31 7.77 -0.41
N ASP A 104 0.81 7.26 0.10
CA ASP A 104 1.87 8.12 0.62
C ASP A 104 2.36 9.14 -0.42
N ARG A 105 2.85 10.28 0.07
CA ARG A 105 3.30 11.43 -0.72
C ARG A 105 4.41 11.04 -1.69
N VAL A 106 5.29 10.12 -1.28
CA VAL A 106 6.38 9.63 -2.13
C VAL A 106 5.82 8.87 -3.32
N PHE A 107 4.94 7.89 -3.09
CA PHE A 107 4.40 7.05 -4.17
C PHE A 107 3.44 7.80 -5.09
N THR A 108 2.75 8.80 -4.55
CA THR A 108 1.83 9.64 -5.32
C THR A 108 2.52 10.80 -6.06
N SER A 109 3.81 11.05 -5.78
CA SER A 109 4.59 12.10 -6.44
C SER A 109 4.70 11.90 -7.95
N ILE A 110 4.83 13.01 -8.69
CA ILE A 110 5.03 12.98 -10.15
C ILE A 110 6.32 12.21 -10.48
N PHE A 111 7.39 12.46 -9.72
CA PHE A 111 8.68 11.80 -9.90
C PHE A 111 8.56 10.28 -9.83
N TRP A 112 7.93 9.75 -8.78
CA TRP A 112 7.80 8.30 -8.61
C TRP A 112 6.93 7.66 -9.69
N LYS A 113 5.81 8.30 -10.05
CA LYS A 113 4.93 7.83 -11.12
C LYS A 113 5.64 7.78 -12.48
N GLU A 114 6.37 8.83 -12.83
CA GLU A 114 7.12 8.88 -14.07
C GLU A 114 8.28 7.89 -14.08
N LEU A 115 8.96 7.68 -12.94
CA LEU A 115 9.97 6.63 -12.81
C LEU A 115 9.37 5.26 -13.12
N LEU A 116 8.30 4.86 -12.43
CA LEU A 116 7.67 3.55 -12.66
C LEU A 116 7.19 3.39 -14.11
N LYS A 117 6.58 4.44 -14.67
CA LYS A 117 6.16 4.45 -16.08
C LYS A 117 7.34 4.26 -17.04
N LYS A 118 8.48 4.92 -16.79
CA LYS A 118 9.71 4.74 -17.59
C LYS A 118 10.31 3.34 -17.46
N LEU A 119 10.16 2.71 -16.30
CA LEU A 119 10.57 1.33 -16.08
C LEU A 119 9.57 0.31 -16.66
N GLY A 120 8.39 0.72 -17.13
CA GLY A 120 7.35 -0.17 -17.65
C GLY A 120 6.45 -0.79 -16.57
N THR A 121 6.44 -0.22 -15.36
CA THR A 121 5.62 -0.65 -14.23
C THR A 121 4.36 0.20 -14.12
N ASN A 122 3.19 -0.44 -13.99
CA ASN A 122 1.94 0.27 -13.72
C ASN A 122 1.78 0.53 -12.20
N PRO A 123 1.66 1.80 -11.76
CA PRO A 123 1.35 2.09 -10.37
C PRO A 123 -0.13 1.86 -10.06
N PHE A 124 -0.43 1.24 -8.93
CA PHE A 124 -1.78 1.04 -8.41
C PHE A 124 -1.86 1.46 -6.94
N PHE A 125 -2.74 2.42 -6.62
CA PHE A 125 -2.86 2.95 -5.27
C PHE A 125 -4.05 2.34 -4.54
N SER A 126 -3.81 1.69 -3.39
CA SER A 126 -4.89 1.20 -2.52
C SER A 126 -5.70 2.37 -1.94
N THR A 127 -6.97 2.12 -1.60
CA THR A 127 -7.84 3.15 -1.01
C THR A 127 -7.61 3.22 0.50
N ALA A 128 -7.71 4.44 1.08
CA ALA A 128 -7.43 4.70 2.49
C ALA A 128 -8.30 3.87 3.48
N TYR A 129 -9.45 3.38 3.02
CA TYR A 129 -10.40 2.57 3.80
C TYR A 129 -10.42 1.08 3.43
N HIS A 130 -9.49 0.61 2.60
CA HIS A 130 -9.30 -0.81 2.30
C HIS A 130 -7.94 -1.31 2.79
N GLN A 131 -7.79 -1.35 4.12
CA GLN A 131 -6.70 -2.08 4.75
C GLN A 131 -6.66 -3.57 4.34
N GLU A 132 -7.78 -4.10 3.85
CA GLU A 132 -7.89 -5.47 3.31
C GLU A 132 -7.19 -5.64 1.95
N THR A 133 -7.05 -4.59 1.12
CA THR A 133 -6.29 -4.67 -0.15
C THR A 133 -4.77 -4.78 0.10
N ASN A 134 -4.30 -4.22 1.21
CA ASN A 134 -2.94 -4.38 1.73
C ASN A 134 -2.83 -5.49 2.80
N GLY A 135 -3.81 -6.41 2.88
CA GLY A 135 -3.80 -7.51 3.85
C GLY A 135 -2.57 -8.42 3.76
N HIS A 136 -1.85 -8.39 2.63
CA HIS A 136 -0.60 -9.12 2.45
C HIS A 136 0.62 -8.46 3.10
N THR A 137 0.65 -7.12 3.25
CA THR A 137 1.75 -6.43 3.95
C THR A 137 1.46 -6.36 5.45
N LYS A 138 0.19 -6.24 5.84
CA LYS A 138 -0.22 -6.18 7.26
C LYS A 138 0.03 -7.46 8.06
N GLY A 139 0.15 -8.62 7.41
CA GLY A 139 0.53 -9.87 8.08
C GLY A 139 2.05 -10.04 8.27
N LEU A 140 2.85 -9.11 7.75
CA LEU A 140 4.32 -9.08 7.86
C LEU A 140 4.83 -7.91 8.71
N ASN A 141 3.94 -7.00 9.12
CA ASN A 141 4.22 -5.89 10.03
C ASN A 141 4.04 -6.32 11.50
#